data_AF-A0AAC8W3H0-F1
#
_entry.id   AF-A0AAC8W3H0-F1
#
_cell.length_a   1.000
_cell.length_b   1.000
_cell.length_c   1.000
_cell.angle_alpha   90.00
_cell.angle_beta   90.00
_cell.angle_gamma   90.00
#
_symmetry.space_group_name_H-M   'P 1'
#
loop_
_entity.id
_entity.type
_entity.pdbx_description
1 polymer ?
#
loop_
_entity_poly.entity_id
_entity_poly.type
_entity_poly.pdbx_seq_one_letter_code
_entity_poly.pdbx_strand_id
1 'polypeptide(L)'
;MEQRFACTACGACCHGWLPLTLEDAVAHAGRFPLAMLWTPVRQGAKAFARTAGLGTTVRLRDRKTLAVTIAPTMYIPPSFPCPELAADGRCNIHADKPSRCRTMPFYPYRDEPDQADMLVPRKGWACDTSAAAPVVYRDHRIVDRADFDREHDQLRSQAAILRGYADYALKYMPWLLDGLAKAAARRGGSVVTSLSSFLTATRRPDAAALAARQEPVLAAFAAKTAGIPELAEYSRHYVAWGKEMASMARRAAAP
;
A
#
# COMPACT_ATOMS: atom_id res chain seq x y z
N MET A 1 7.38 -27.94 -10.69
CA MET A 1 8.33 -27.65 -9.58
C MET A 1 7.52 -27.21 -8.37
N GLU A 2 7.80 -27.79 -7.19
CA GLU A 2 7.12 -27.44 -5.94
C GLU A 2 7.91 -26.42 -5.13
N GLN A 3 7.20 -25.51 -4.47
CA GLN A 3 7.78 -24.56 -3.52
C GLN A 3 6.99 -24.59 -2.21
N ARG A 4 7.73 -24.45 -1.11
CA ARG A 4 7.24 -24.64 0.25
C ARG A 4 7.43 -23.39 1.08
N PHE A 5 6.47 -23.11 1.94
CA PHE A 5 6.51 -21.93 2.79
C PHE A 5 5.61 -22.09 4.02
N ALA A 6 6.12 -21.71 5.18
CA ALA A 6 5.32 -21.47 6.38
C ALA A 6 5.80 -20.19 7.10
N CYS A 7 4.83 -19.37 7.52
CA CYS A 7 5.10 -18.22 8.38
C CYS A 7 5.42 -18.71 9.80
N THR A 8 6.57 -18.30 10.34
CA THR A 8 7.00 -18.60 11.70
C THR A 8 6.62 -17.52 12.72
N ALA A 9 5.84 -16.52 12.30
CA ALA A 9 5.48 -15.35 13.10
C ALA A 9 6.71 -14.58 13.65
N CYS A 10 7.81 -14.53 12.90
CA CYS A 10 9.04 -13.82 13.31
C CYS A 10 8.96 -12.28 13.26
N GLY A 11 7.84 -11.69 12.84
CA GLY A 11 7.67 -10.22 12.75
C GLY A 11 8.48 -9.49 11.66
N ALA A 12 9.39 -10.17 10.97
CA ALA A 12 10.32 -9.52 10.02
C ALA A 12 9.61 -8.86 8.81
N CYS A 13 8.44 -9.36 8.42
CA CYS A 13 7.62 -8.76 7.35
C CYS A 13 6.78 -7.55 7.83
N CYS A 14 6.69 -7.29 9.13
CA CYS A 14 5.84 -6.27 9.72
C CYS A 14 6.57 -4.92 9.89
N HIS A 15 7.24 -4.44 8.86
CA HIS A 15 8.00 -3.18 8.87
C HIS A 15 7.78 -2.38 7.59
N GLY A 16 7.82 -1.06 7.70
CA GLY A 16 7.71 -0.17 6.54
C GLY A 16 6.35 -0.18 5.86
N TRP A 17 6.33 0.16 4.58
CA TRP A 17 5.08 0.36 3.84
C TRP A 17 4.33 -0.93 3.60
N LEU A 18 3.02 -0.84 3.76
CA LEU A 18 2.09 -1.91 3.41
C LEU A 18 0.97 -1.32 2.52
N PRO A 19 0.95 -1.62 1.22
CA PRO A 19 -0.20 -1.32 0.38
C PRO A 19 -1.44 -2.05 0.92
N LEU A 20 -2.54 -1.32 1.00
CA LEU A 20 -3.82 -1.78 1.51
C LEU A 20 -4.86 -1.76 0.38
N THR A 21 -5.91 -2.55 0.54
CA THR A 21 -7.15 -2.31 -0.21
C THR A 21 -7.85 -1.07 0.36
N LEU A 22 -8.78 -0.47 -0.39
CA LEU A 22 -9.61 0.63 0.12
C LEU A 22 -10.41 0.21 1.35
N GLU A 23 -10.91 -1.03 1.36
CA GLU A 23 -11.65 -1.60 2.48
C GLU A 23 -10.76 -1.70 3.74
N ASP A 24 -9.57 -2.30 3.61
CA ASP A 24 -8.61 -2.40 4.73
C ASP A 24 -8.20 -1.01 5.22
N ALA A 25 -7.96 -0.05 4.32
CA ALA A 25 -7.60 1.31 4.68
C ALA A 25 -8.71 1.98 5.51
N VAL A 26 -9.97 1.83 5.13
CA VAL A 26 -11.12 2.35 5.90
C VAL A 26 -11.23 1.65 7.26
N ALA A 27 -11.16 0.32 7.28
CA ALA A 27 -11.25 -0.47 8.51
C ALA A 27 -10.16 -0.06 9.52
N HIS A 28 -8.94 0.18 9.05
CA HIS A 28 -7.77 0.48 9.88
C HIS A 28 -7.38 1.96 9.92
N ALA A 29 -8.27 2.88 9.50
CA ALA A 29 -7.99 4.32 9.50
C ALA A 29 -7.73 4.93 10.89
N GLY A 30 -8.01 4.23 11.98
CA GLY A 30 -7.63 4.66 13.33
C GLY A 30 -6.29 4.09 13.82
N ARG A 31 -5.62 3.25 13.02
CA ARG A 31 -4.44 2.47 13.42
C ARG A 31 -3.19 2.84 12.63
N PHE A 32 -3.35 3.04 11.32
CA PHE A 32 -2.23 3.27 10.41
C PHE A 32 -2.20 4.70 9.89
N PRO A 33 -1.03 5.35 9.76
CA PRO A 33 -0.93 6.61 9.03
C PRO A 33 -1.10 6.31 7.54
N LEU A 34 -2.20 6.77 6.95
CA LEU A 34 -2.57 6.42 5.59
C LEU A 34 -2.14 7.50 4.60
N ALA A 35 -1.59 7.05 3.47
CA ALA A 35 -1.29 7.86 2.30
C ALA A 35 -1.72 7.14 1.02
N MET A 36 -1.76 7.86 -0.10
CA MET A 36 -1.95 7.25 -1.42
C MET A 36 -0.61 7.05 -2.10
N LEU A 37 -0.27 5.81 -2.41
CA LEU A 37 0.96 5.42 -3.08
C LEU A 37 0.70 5.18 -4.56
N TRP A 38 1.58 5.72 -5.40
CA TRP A 38 1.54 5.60 -6.85
C TRP A 38 2.80 4.92 -7.33
N THR A 39 2.68 3.70 -7.84
CA THR A 39 3.82 2.90 -8.29
C THR A 39 3.77 2.72 -9.81
N PRO A 40 4.61 3.44 -10.57
CA PRO A 40 4.63 3.33 -12.02
C PRO A 40 5.37 2.07 -12.50
N VAL A 41 4.87 1.50 -13.58
CA VAL A 41 5.44 0.39 -14.33
C VAL A 41 5.57 0.83 -15.79
N ARG A 42 6.77 0.70 -16.35
CA ARG A 42 7.07 1.07 -17.73
C ARG A 42 6.41 0.12 -18.73
N GLN A 43 6.01 0.65 -19.88
CA GLN A 43 5.61 -0.16 -21.01
C GLN A 43 6.70 -1.17 -21.38
N GLY A 44 6.31 -2.41 -21.67
CA GLY A 44 7.21 -3.53 -21.94
C GLY A 44 7.64 -4.33 -20.71
N ALA A 45 7.42 -3.83 -19.49
CA ALA A 45 7.64 -4.64 -18.29
C ALA A 45 6.56 -5.74 -18.17
N LYS A 46 6.94 -6.92 -17.65
CA LYS A 46 6.04 -8.06 -17.48
C LYS A 46 4.75 -7.72 -16.72
N ALA A 47 4.86 -6.90 -15.67
CA ALA A 47 3.73 -6.50 -14.84
C ALA A 47 2.84 -5.39 -15.46
N PHE A 48 3.16 -4.85 -16.64
CA PHE A 48 2.47 -3.67 -17.19
C PHE A 48 0.97 -3.89 -17.38
N ALA A 49 0.57 -4.99 -18.02
CA ALA A 49 -0.84 -5.26 -18.33
C ALA A 49 -1.68 -5.42 -17.05
N ARG A 50 -1.17 -6.19 -16.07
CA ARG A 50 -1.84 -6.33 -14.77
C ARG A 50 -1.91 -5.02 -14.00
N THR A 51 -0.83 -4.23 -14.01
CA THR A 51 -0.79 -2.90 -13.38
C THR A 51 -1.85 -1.98 -14.00
N ALA A 52 -1.98 -1.98 -15.33
CA ALA A 52 -3.00 -1.19 -16.02
C ALA A 52 -4.43 -1.67 -15.68
N GLY A 53 -4.62 -2.98 -15.56
CA GLY A 53 -5.90 -3.60 -15.21
C GLY A 53 -6.36 -3.31 -13.78
N LEU A 54 -5.44 -3.25 -12.81
CA LEU A 54 -5.74 -2.96 -11.40
C LEU A 54 -5.70 -1.46 -11.06
N GLY A 55 -4.96 -0.67 -11.85
CA GLY A 55 -4.79 0.76 -11.65
C GLY A 55 -5.22 1.56 -12.88
N THR A 56 -4.34 2.43 -13.35
CA THR A 56 -4.58 3.29 -14.51
C THR A 56 -3.41 3.29 -15.48
N THR A 57 -3.58 3.90 -16.65
CA THR A 57 -2.50 4.21 -17.58
C THR A 57 -2.34 5.71 -17.70
N VAL A 58 -1.10 6.20 -17.64
CA VAL A 58 -0.77 7.62 -17.69
C VAL A 58 0.13 7.88 -18.89
N ARG A 59 -0.20 8.92 -19.65
CA ARG A 59 0.63 9.43 -20.74
C ARG A 59 1.58 10.51 -20.22
N LEU A 60 2.89 10.28 -20.35
CA LEU A 60 3.89 11.28 -20.01
C LEU A 60 4.02 12.33 -21.13
N ARG A 61 4.63 13.48 -20.79
CA ARG A 61 4.91 14.57 -21.74
C ARG A 61 5.77 14.12 -22.92
N ASP A 62 6.70 13.20 -22.67
CA ASP A 62 7.61 12.63 -23.68
C ASP A 62 6.94 11.55 -24.54
N ARG A 63 5.61 11.43 -24.49
CA ARG A 63 4.87 10.41 -25.25
C ARG A 63 5.33 8.99 -24.90
N LYS A 64 5.68 8.72 -23.64
CA LYS A 64 5.71 7.35 -23.09
C LYS A 64 4.46 7.09 -22.27
N THR A 65 4.07 5.81 -22.19
CA THR A 65 2.93 5.37 -21.38
C THR A 65 3.45 4.58 -20.18
N LEU A 66 2.92 4.92 -19.01
CA LEU A 66 3.12 4.16 -17.78
C LEU A 66 1.81 3.48 -17.39
N ALA A 67 1.89 2.26 -16.90
CA ALA A 67 0.83 1.71 -16.06
C ALA A 67 1.13 2.14 -14.61
N VAL A 68 0.12 2.49 -13.83
CA VAL A 68 0.33 2.97 -12.46
C VAL A 68 -0.64 2.28 -11.52
N THR A 69 -0.10 1.53 -10.57
CA THR A 69 -0.85 1.06 -9.41
C THR A 69 -1.04 2.22 -8.46
N ILE A 70 -2.26 2.38 -7.97
CA ILE A 70 -2.61 3.35 -6.94
C ILE A 70 -3.17 2.56 -5.77
N ALA A 71 -2.67 2.76 -4.57
CA ALA A 71 -3.18 2.08 -3.39
C ALA A 71 -3.11 2.98 -2.16
N PRO A 72 -4.13 2.97 -1.29
CA PRO A 72 -3.91 3.43 0.07
C PRO A 72 -2.80 2.59 0.70
N THR A 73 -1.97 3.18 1.53
CA THR A 73 -0.78 2.53 2.09
C THR A 73 -0.63 2.92 3.54
N MET A 74 -0.36 1.94 4.41
CA MET A 74 0.24 2.23 5.72
C MET A 74 1.62 2.81 5.47
N TYR A 75 1.73 4.12 5.60
CA TYR A 75 2.91 4.88 5.23
C TYR A 75 3.76 5.13 6.47
N ILE A 76 4.62 4.16 6.81
CA ILE A 76 5.57 4.24 7.94
C ILE A 76 7.01 4.08 7.46
N PRO A 77 8.02 4.64 8.15
CA PRO A 77 9.41 4.45 7.77
C PRO A 77 9.80 2.96 7.68
N PRO A 78 10.69 2.55 6.75
CA PRO A 78 11.13 1.16 6.65
C PRO A 78 11.80 0.61 7.91
N SER A 79 12.41 1.49 8.71
CA SER A 79 13.02 1.16 10.00
C SER A 79 12.02 1.00 11.14
N PHE A 80 10.77 1.42 10.96
CA PHE A 80 9.75 1.36 12.01
C PHE A 80 8.94 0.08 11.92
N PRO A 81 8.63 -0.55 13.06
CA PRO A 81 7.70 -1.67 13.11
C PRO A 81 6.28 -1.18 12.80
N CYS A 82 5.47 -2.11 12.28
CA CYS A 82 4.02 -1.94 12.25
C CYS A 82 3.49 -1.60 13.66
N PRO A 83 2.54 -0.65 13.80
CA PRO A 83 1.93 -0.33 15.10
C PRO A 83 1.33 -1.52 15.84
N GLU A 84 0.96 -2.57 15.10
CA GLU A 84 0.32 -3.77 15.62
C GLU A 84 1.31 -4.93 15.80
N LEU A 85 2.61 -4.69 15.66
CA LEU A 85 3.65 -5.67 15.97
C LEU A 85 3.91 -5.69 17.48
N ALA A 86 3.60 -6.81 18.11
CA ALA A 86 3.87 -7.05 19.52
C ALA A 86 5.35 -7.32 19.79
N ALA A 87 5.75 -7.18 21.06
CA ALA A 87 7.13 -7.42 21.49
C ALA A 87 7.60 -8.87 21.27
N ASP A 88 6.68 -9.83 21.20
CA ASP A 88 6.96 -11.25 20.90
C ASP A 88 7.04 -11.55 19.39
N GLY A 89 6.96 -10.52 18.54
CA GLY A 89 7.00 -10.64 17.08
C GLY A 89 5.67 -10.99 16.41
N ARG A 90 4.59 -11.18 17.20
CA ARG A 90 3.26 -11.51 16.68
C ARG A 90 2.43 -10.26 16.38
N CYS A 91 1.36 -10.45 15.61
CA CYS A 91 0.44 -9.37 15.25
C CYS A 91 -0.71 -9.29 16.27
N ASN A 92 -0.90 -8.13 16.90
CA ASN A 92 -1.98 -7.87 17.87
C ASN A 92 -3.38 -7.96 17.25
N ILE A 93 -3.49 -7.75 15.95
CA ILE A 93 -4.75 -7.83 15.19
C ILE A 93 -4.78 -9.05 14.28
N HIS A 94 -4.23 -10.19 14.70
CA HIS A 94 -4.13 -11.37 13.82
C HIS A 94 -5.46 -11.77 13.18
N ALA A 95 -6.55 -11.72 13.94
CA ALA A 95 -7.90 -12.03 13.48
C ALA A 95 -8.45 -11.02 12.46
N ASP A 96 -7.99 -9.77 12.53
CA ASP A 96 -8.45 -8.63 11.72
C ASP A 96 -7.34 -8.07 10.82
N LYS A 97 -6.28 -8.85 10.55
CA LYS A 97 -5.13 -8.38 9.78
C LYS A 97 -5.58 -7.96 8.36
N PRO A 98 -4.95 -6.91 7.79
CA PRO A 98 -5.21 -6.52 6.42
C PRO A 98 -5.04 -7.66 5.43
N SER A 99 -5.80 -7.64 4.34
CA SER A 99 -5.80 -8.67 3.30
C SER A 99 -4.40 -8.90 2.74
N ARG A 100 -3.62 -7.82 2.51
CA ARG A 100 -2.21 -7.91 2.09
C ARG A 100 -1.34 -8.76 3.02
N CYS A 101 -1.58 -8.68 4.34
CA CYS A 101 -0.87 -9.49 5.34
C CYS A 101 -1.38 -10.94 5.38
N ARG A 102 -2.63 -11.20 4.98
CA ARG A 102 -3.18 -12.58 4.88
C ARG A 102 -2.55 -13.34 3.75
N THR A 103 -2.48 -12.70 2.60
CA THR A 103 -2.01 -13.28 1.35
C THR A 103 -0.51 -13.56 1.31
N MET A 104 0.26 -13.15 2.33
CA MET A 104 1.69 -13.43 2.44
C MET A 104 1.95 -14.95 2.35
N PRO A 105 2.87 -15.42 1.49
CA PRO A 105 3.91 -14.65 0.79
C PRO A 105 3.52 -14.13 -0.59
N PHE A 106 2.36 -14.51 -1.13
CA PHE A 106 1.91 -14.14 -2.47
C PHE A 106 1.57 -12.65 -2.60
N TYR A 107 1.47 -12.19 -3.85
CA TYR A 107 1.27 -10.79 -4.20
C TYR A 107 0.36 -10.63 -5.44
N PRO A 108 -0.98 -10.49 -5.26
CA PRO A 108 -1.99 -10.30 -6.33
C PRO A 108 -1.78 -9.17 -7.34
N TYR A 109 -0.84 -8.25 -7.10
CA TYR A 109 -0.42 -7.26 -8.10
C TYR A 109 0.45 -7.87 -9.21
N ARG A 110 0.88 -9.13 -9.06
CA ARG A 110 1.53 -9.95 -10.09
C ARG A 110 0.61 -11.07 -10.53
N ASP A 111 0.83 -11.57 -11.74
CA ASP A 111 0.12 -12.75 -12.22
C ASP A 111 0.52 -13.99 -11.41
N GLU A 112 -0.38 -14.95 -11.30
CA GLU A 112 -0.18 -16.17 -10.52
C GLU A 112 1.07 -16.97 -10.94
N PRO A 113 1.41 -17.10 -12.24
CA PRO A 113 2.64 -17.78 -12.65
C PRO A 113 3.94 -17.10 -12.18
N ASP A 114 3.86 -15.86 -11.70
CA ASP A 114 4.97 -14.96 -11.38
C ASP A 114 5.16 -14.73 -9.88
N GLN A 115 4.79 -15.72 -9.08
CA GLN A 115 4.84 -15.67 -7.62
C GLN A 115 6.06 -16.36 -7.02
N ALA A 116 6.81 -17.14 -7.82
CA ALA A 116 7.91 -17.97 -7.34
C ALA A 116 8.98 -17.21 -6.54
N ASP A 117 9.35 -16.00 -6.96
CA ASP A 117 10.36 -15.19 -6.26
C ASP A 117 9.84 -14.61 -4.94
N MET A 118 8.52 -14.53 -4.76
CA MET A 118 7.90 -14.08 -3.51
C MET A 118 8.04 -15.10 -2.39
N LEU A 119 8.27 -16.37 -2.73
CA LEU A 119 8.45 -17.47 -1.78
C LEU A 119 9.86 -17.56 -1.20
N VAL A 120 10.79 -16.71 -1.68
CA VAL A 120 12.15 -16.60 -1.15
C VAL A 120 12.17 -15.53 -0.05
N PRO A 121 12.37 -15.91 1.22
CA PRO A 121 12.43 -14.94 2.32
C PRO A 121 13.62 -13.99 2.13
N ARG A 122 13.43 -12.73 2.52
CA ARG A 122 14.52 -11.75 2.50
C ARG A 122 15.57 -12.11 3.56
N LYS A 123 16.78 -11.57 3.42
CA LYS A 123 17.85 -11.72 4.42
C LYS A 123 17.32 -11.32 5.81
N GLY A 124 17.48 -12.21 6.80
CA GLY A 124 17.03 -12.01 8.18
C GLY A 124 15.59 -12.44 8.46
N TRP A 125 14.82 -12.88 7.45
CA TRP A 125 13.49 -13.44 7.67
C TRP A 125 13.60 -14.91 8.06
N ALA A 126 12.94 -15.29 9.14
CA ALA A 126 12.99 -16.66 9.68
C ALA A 126 11.82 -17.54 9.20
N CYS A 127 11.27 -17.29 8.01
CA CYS A 127 10.18 -18.11 7.45
C CYS A 127 10.69 -19.52 7.11
N ASP A 128 9.89 -20.55 7.34
CA ASP A 128 10.28 -21.92 7.01
C ASP A 128 10.00 -22.20 5.53
N THR A 129 11.06 -22.54 4.79
CA THR A 129 11.00 -22.95 3.38
C THR A 129 11.62 -24.33 3.16
N SER A 130 11.85 -25.07 4.25
CA SER A 130 12.43 -26.41 4.24
C SER A 130 11.46 -27.45 3.68
N ALA A 131 11.92 -28.70 3.59
CA ALA A 131 11.08 -29.83 3.23
C ALA A 131 9.93 -30.07 4.23
N ALA A 132 10.04 -29.60 5.47
CA ALA A 132 9.00 -29.73 6.49
C ALA A 132 7.84 -28.75 6.29
N ALA A 133 8.07 -27.62 5.61
CA ALA A 133 7.02 -26.65 5.28
C ALA A 133 6.02 -27.23 4.26
N PRO A 134 4.75 -26.81 4.30
CA PRO A 134 3.74 -27.25 3.34
C PRO A 134 4.07 -26.73 1.94
N VAL A 135 3.67 -27.50 0.92
CA VAL A 135 3.70 -27.03 -0.47
C VAL A 135 2.60 -26.00 -0.66
N VAL A 136 2.97 -24.78 -1.04
CA VAL A 136 2.02 -23.68 -1.24
C VAL A 136 1.93 -23.25 -2.71
N TYR A 137 2.91 -23.65 -3.53
CA TYR A 137 2.96 -23.29 -4.95
C TYR A 137 3.54 -24.44 -5.76
N ARG A 138 2.81 -24.88 -6.79
CA ARG A 138 3.16 -26.01 -7.65
C ARG A 138 2.78 -25.70 -9.09
N ASP A 139 3.70 -25.95 -10.00
CA ASP A 139 3.47 -25.86 -11.46
C ASP A 139 2.83 -24.53 -11.88
N HIS A 140 3.42 -23.45 -11.37
CA HIS A 140 2.99 -22.08 -11.60
C HIS A 140 1.59 -21.73 -11.08
N ARG A 141 1.11 -22.47 -10.07
CA ARG A 141 -0.18 -22.25 -9.42
C ARG A 141 -0.08 -22.26 -7.91
N ILE A 142 -0.87 -21.40 -7.29
CA ILE A 142 -1.03 -21.35 -5.84
C ILE A 142 -1.92 -22.53 -5.44
N VAL A 143 -1.51 -23.28 -4.40
CA VAL A 143 -2.23 -24.47 -3.93
C VAL A 143 -3.53 -24.10 -3.22
N ASP A 144 -3.45 -23.23 -2.21
CA ASP A 144 -4.62 -22.63 -1.56
C ASP A 144 -4.69 -21.13 -1.92
N ARG A 145 -5.73 -20.78 -2.67
CA ARG A 145 -5.90 -19.45 -3.25
C ARG A 145 -6.83 -18.55 -2.47
N ALA A 146 -7.42 -19.00 -1.37
CA ALA A 146 -8.53 -18.29 -0.73
C ALA A 146 -8.20 -16.82 -0.39
N ASP A 147 -7.04 -16.57 0.25
CA ASP A 147 -6.62 -15.20 0.59
C ASP A 147 -6.12 -14.42 -0.63
N PHE A 148 -5.48 -15.09 -1.59
CA PHE A 148 -5.03 -14.48 -2.84
C PHE A 148 -6.21 -13.94 -3.67
N ASP A 149 -7.23 -14.78 -3.87
CA ASP A 149 -8.42 -14.43 -4.65
C ASP A 149 -9.24 -13.35 -3.92
N ARG A 150 -9.38 -13.43 -2.60
CA ARG A 150 -10.04 -12.38 -1.78
C ARG A 150 -9.42 -11.01 -2.00
N GLU A 151 -8.10 -10.89 -1.82
CA GLU A 151 -7.42 -9.62 -2.00
C GLU A 151 -7.46 -9.18 -3.48
N HIS A 152 -7.26 -10.11 -4.42
CA HIS A 152 -7.35 -9.82 -5.85
C HIS A 152 -8.71 -9.23 -6.24
N ASP A 153 -9.80 -9.79 -5.73
CA ASP A 153 -11.16 -9.32 -6.01
C ASP A 153 -11.42 -7.94 -5.40
N GLN A 154 -10.91 -7.68 -4.19
CA GLN A 154 -10.91 -6.33 -3.60
C GLN A 154 -10.11 -5.33 -4.45
N LEU A 155 -8.93 -5.71 -4.96
CA LEU A 155 -8.13 -4.86 -5.85
C LEU A 155 -8.84 -4.57 -7.17
N ARG A 156 -9.56 -5.55 -7.72
CA ARG A 156 -10.35 -5.37 -8.94
C ARG A 156 -11.55 -4.47 -8.71
N SER A 157 -12.29 -4.65 -7.62
CA SER A 157 -13.51 -3.88 -7.33
C SER A 157 -13.21 -2.40 -7.08
N GLN A 158 -12.07 -2.07 -6.47
CA GLN A 158 -11.65 -0.67 -6.24
C GLN A 158 -11.07 0.05 -7.46
N ALA A 159 -10.72 -0.68 -8.53
CA ALA A 159 -9.96 -0.12 -9.66
C ALA A 159 -10.67 1.08 -10.32
N ALA A 160 -12.00 1.00 -10.48
CA ALA A 160 -12.79 2.10 -11.07
C ALA A 160 -12.72 3.39 -10.24
N ILE A 161 -12.84 3.27 -8.91
CA ILE A 161 -12.75 4.41 -7.99
C ILE A 161 -11.35 5.05 -8.07
N LEU A 162 -10.31 4.21 -8.09
CA LEU A 162 -8.93 4.67 -8.17
C LEU A 162 -8.59 5.33 -9.51
N ARG A 163 -9.20 4.89 -10.62
CA ARG A 163 -9.08 5.58 -11.92
C ARG A 163 -9.71 6.96 -11.88
N GLY A 164 -10.91 7.10 -11.31
CA GLY A 164 -11.56 8.40 -11.13
C GLY A 164 -10.72 9.34 -10.26
N TYR A 165 -10.13 8.82 -9.18
CA TYR A 165 -9.13 9.57 -8.41
C TYR A 165 -7.91 9.94 -9.26
N ALA A 166 -7.45 9.02 -10.12
CA ALA A 166 -6.29 9.27 -10.95
C ALA A 166 -6.49 10.45 -11.90
N ASP A 167 -7.64 10.50 -12.56
CA ASP A 167 -8.01 11.56 -13.49
C ASP A 167 -8.08 12.91 -12.76
N TYR A 168 -8.70 12.94 -11.57
CA TYR A 168 -8.73 14.13 -10.72
C TYR A 168 -7.31 14.57 -10.34
N ALA A 169 -6.50 13.64 -9.84
CA ALA A 169 -5.15 13.92 -9.37
C ALA A 169 -4.26 14.45 -10.49
N LEU A 170 -4.28 13.83 -11.67
CA LEU A 170 -3.49 14.29 -12.82
C LEU A 170 -3.96 15.64 -13.37
N LYS A 171 -5.25 15.96 -13.24
CA LYS A 171 -5.81 17.26 -13.63
C LYS A 171 -5.39 18.38 -12.68
N TYR A 172 -5.42 18.14 -11.37
CA TYR A 172 -5.26 19.19 -10.35
C TYR A 172 -3.90 19.17 -9.64
N MET A 173 -3.07 18.16 -9.85
CA MET A 173 -1.70 18.06 -9.31
C MET A 173 -0.69 17.86 -10.45
N PRO A 174 -0.36 18.91 -11.24
CA PRO A 174 0.52 18.79 -12.41
C PRO A 174 1.92 18.23 -12.09
N TRP A 175 2.40 18.44 -10.86
CA TRP A 175 3.68 17.91 -10.37
C TRP A 175 3.71 16.38 -10.32
N LEU A 176 2.55 15.71 -10.23
CA LEU A 176 2.44 14.26 -10.14
C LEU A 176 2.99 13.57 -11.38
N LEU A 177 2.78 14.14 -12.58
CA LEU A 177 3.34 13.59 -13.83
C LEU A 177 4.87 13.56 -13.81
N ASP A 178 5.50 14.65 -13.36
CA ASP A 178 6.96 14.73 -13.25
C ASP A 178 7.48 13.81 -12.15
N GLY A 179 6.73 13.67 -11.05
CA GLY A 179 6.99 12.68 -10.01
C GLY A 179 6.97 11.25 -10.54
N LEU A 180 5.93 10.88 -11.30
CA LEU A 180 5.77 9.55 -11.88
C LEU A 180 6.87 9.24 -12.89
N ALA A 181 7.28 10.21 -13.72
CA ALA A 181 8.39 10.05 -14.65
C ALA A 181 9.72 9.76 -13.90
N LYS A 182 10.00 10.51 -12.82
CA LYS A 182 11.18 10.30 -11.96
C LYS A 182 11.10 8.96 -11.23
N ALA A 183 9.95 8.60 -10.68
CA ALA A 183 9.74 7.33 -10.00
C ALA A 183 9.96 6.15 -10.95
N ALA A 184 9.45 6.23 -12.18
CA ALA A 184 9.67 5.21 -13.21
C ALA A 184 11.14 5.06 -13.62
N ALA A 185 12.02 6.03 -13.30
CA ALA A 185 13.47 5.92 -13.53
C ALA A 185 14.19 5.01 -12.54
N ARG A 186 13.56 4.68 -11.41
CA ARG A 186 14.13 3.88 -10.34
C ARG A 186 13.40 2.56 -10.21
N ARG A 187 14.13 1.47 -9.95
CA ARG A 187 13.51 0.19 -9.62
C ARG A 187 12.73 0.34 -8.31
N GLY A 188 11.42 0.08 -8.35
CA GLY A 188 10.54 0.23 -7.20
C GLY A 188 10.26 1.68 -6.79
N GLY A 189 10.58 2.66 -7.64
CA GLY A 189 10.24 4.06 -7.37
C GLY A 189 8.72 4.25 -7.24
N SER A 190 8.31 5.17 -6.37
CA SER A 190 6.90 5.50 -6.16
C SER A 190 6.75 7.00 -5.88
N VAL A 191 5.54 7.50 -6.05
CA VAL A 191 5.13 8.86 -5.63
C VAL A 191 4.07 8.71 -4.54
N VAL A 192 4.09 9.62 -3.56
CA VAL A 192 3.16 9.59 -2.44
C VAL A 192 2.35 10.88 -2.43
N THR A 193 1.05 10.76 -2.23
CA THR A 193 0.11 11.88 -2.08
C THR A 193 -0.71 11.68 -0.82
N SER A 194 -1.29 12.77 -0.29
CA SER A 194 -2.12 12.69 0.92
C SER A 194 -3.39 11.87 0.68
N LEU A 195 -3.87 11.17 1.72
CA LEU A 195 -5.20 10.54 1.68
C LEU A 195 -6.31 11.60 1.51
N SER A 196 -6.12 12.83 1.99
CA SER A 196 -7.13 13.90 1.87
C SER A 196 -7.44 14.24 0.40
N SER A 197 -6.43 14.15 -0.47
CA SER A 197 -6.60 14.35 -1.92
C SER A 197 -7.56 13.31 -2.52
N PHE A 198 -7.46 12.06 -2.08
CA PHE A 198 -8.36 10.99 -2.47
C PHE A 198 -9.77 11.21 -1.92
N LEU A 199 -9.90 11.52 -0.62
CA LEU A 199 -11.21 11.77 0.00
C LEU A 199 -11.95 12.93 -0.69
N THR A 200 -11.23 13.99 -1.05
CA THR A 200 -11.77 15.15 -1.78
C THR A 200 -12.20 14.78 -3.19
N ALA A 201 -11.33 14.10 -3.95
CA ALA A 201 -11.59 13.71 -5.33
C ALA A 201 -12.82 12.81 -5.47
N THR A 202 -12.97 11.87 -4.54
CA THR A 202 -14.02 10.86 -4.55
C THR A 202 -15.30 11.31 -3.86
N ARG A 203 -15.30 12.50 -3.23
CA ARG A 203 -16.44 13.04 -2.46
C ARG A 203 -17.05 12.00 -1.51
N ARG A 204 -16.18 11.26 -0.83
CA ARG A 204 -16.61 10.14 0.01
C ARG A 204 -17.58 10.62 1.11
N PRO A 205 -18.71 9.91 1.33
CA PRO A 205 -19.68 10.31 2.33
C PRO A 205 -19.12 10.21 3.77
N ASP A 206 -18.16 9.32 3.99
CA ASP A 206 -17.49 9.10 5.28
C ASP A 206 -16.17 9.89 5.44
N ALA A 207 -15.87 10.83 4.53
CA ALA A 207 -14.59 11.54 4.51
C ALA A 207 -14.25 12.24 5.83
N ALA A 208 -15.22 12.88 6.46
CA ALA A 208 -15.01 13.58 7.74
C ALA A 208 -14.71 12.62 8.89
N ALA A 209 -15.42 11.49 8.97
CA ALA A 209 -15.19 10.46 9.97
C ALA A 209 -13.81 9.81 9.79
N LEU A 210 -13.42 9.52 8.54
CA LEU A 210 -12.07 9.03 8.22
C LEU A 210 -10.99 10.04 8.59
N ALA A 211 -11.20 11.32 8.29
CA ALA A 211 -10.27 12.38 8.63
C ALA A 211 -10.10 12.52 10.15
N ALA A 212 -11.18 12.47 10.91
CA ALA A 212 -11.16 12.50 12.37
C ALA A 212 -10.40 11.31 12.98
N ARG A 213 -10.47 10.12 12.36
CA ARG A 213 -9.70 8.94 12.79
C ARG A 213 -8.21 9.03 12.44
N GLN A 214 -7.89 9.65 11.30
CA GLN A 214 -6.51 9.77 10.80
C GLN A 214 -5.70 10.86 11.51
N GLU A 215 -6.33 11.98 11.87
CA GLU A 215 -5.68 13.12 12.49
C GLU A 215 -4.81 12.77 13.72
N PRO A 216 -5.32 12.04 14.74
CA PRO A 216 -4.50 11.65 15.89
C PRO A 216 -3.39 10.66 15.52
N VAL A 217 -3.61 9.78 14.53
CA VAL A 217 -2.59 8.83 14.07
C VAL A 217 -1.43 9.56 13.41
N LEU A 218 -1.71 10.50 12.51
CA LEU A 218 -0.70 11.32 11.85
C LEU A 218 0.04 12.19 12.86
N ALA A 219 -0.64 12.78 13.84
CA ALA A 219 -0.01 13.55 14.91
C ALA A 219 0.98 12.71 15.73
N ALA A 220 0.60 11.49 16.11
CA ALA A 220 1.48 10.58 16.83
C ALA A 220 2.73 10.19 16.02
N PHE A 221 2.58 9.94 14.72
CA PHE A 221 3.70 9.63 13.83
C PHE A 221 4.58 10.85 13.52
N ALA A 222 3.99 12.05 13.44
CA ALA A 222 4.75 13.30 13.35
C ALA A 222 5.67 13.46 14.56
N ALA A 223 5.16 13.22 15.78
CA ALA A 223 5.95 13.29 17.00
C ALA A 223 7.10 12.25 17.01
N LYS A 224 6.82 11.00 16.61
CA LYS A 224 7.85 9.94 16.54
C LYS A 224 8.96 10.20 15.53
N THR A 225 8.72 11.04 14.52
CA THR A 225 9.69 11.33 13.46
C THR A 225 10.28 12.74 13.56
N ALA A 226 9.84 13.53 14.54
CA ALA A 226 10.30 14.90 14.73
C ALA A 226 11.79 14.94 15.09
N GLY A 227 12.54 15.83 14.44
CA GLY A 227 13.96 16.05 14.72
C GLY A 227 14.91 14.97 14.21
N ILE A 228 14.41 13.91 13.58
CA ILE A 228 15.21 12.81 13.03
C ILE A 228 15.51 13.09 11.54
N PRO A 229 16.75 13.46 11.15
CA PRO A 229 17.05 13.93 9.79
C PRO A 229 16.72 12.93 8.69
N GLU A 230 17.00 11.64 8.92
CA GLU A 230 16.70 10.56 7.97
C GLU A 230 15.20 10.30 7.79
N LEU A 231 14.36 10.80 8.70
CA LEU A 231 12.90 10.70 8.65
C LEU A 231 12.23 12.04 8.31
N ALA A 232 12.99 13.07 7.92
CA ALA A 232 12.46 14.41 7.69
C ALA A 232 11.35 14.45 6.64
N GLU A 233 11.40 13.60 5.61
CA GLU A 233 10.34 13.50 4.61
C GLU A 233 9.03 12.96 5.21
N TYR A 234 9.10 11.86 5.97
CA TYR A 234 7.96 11.33 6.70
C TYR A 234 7.37 12.34 7.67
N SER A 235 8.21 13.01 8.46
CA SER A 235 7.77 14.03 9.42
C SER A 235 7.03 15.18 8.73
N ARG A 236 7.58 15.70 7.62
CA ARG A 236 6.90 16.73 6.81
C ARG A 236 5.54 16.27 6.31
N HIS A 237 5.47 15.05 5.79
CA HIS A 237 4.21 14.45 5.31
C HIS A 237 3.18 14.33 6.42
N TYR A 238 3.52 13.75 7.58
CA TYR A 238 2.58 13.61 8.69
C TYR A 238 2.06 14.94 9.21
N VAL A 239 2.93 15.95 9.35
CA VAL A 239 2.52 17.29 9.79
C VAL A 239 1.58 17.95 8.78
N ALA A 240 1.93 17.91 7.50
CA ALA A 240 1.11 18.52 6.45
C ALA A 240 -0.25 17.82 6.33
N TRP A 241 -0.26 16.49 6.22
CA TRP A 241 -1.48 15.72 6.05
C TRP A 241 -2.35 15.72 7.32
N GLY A 242 -1.75 15.78 8.50
CA GLY A 242 -2.49 15.96 9.76
C GLY A 242 -3.31 17.25 9.77
N LYS A 243 -2.75 18.36 9.29
CA LYS A 243 -3.48 19.64 9.14
C LYS A 243 -4.62 19.53 8.13
N GLU A 244 -4.40 18.84 7.02
CA GLU A 244 -5.45 18.58 6.01
C GLU A 244 -6.62 17.78 6.60
N MET A 245 -6.31 16.71 7.35
CA MET A 245 -7.32 15.89 8.02
C MET A 245 -8.09 16.68 9.09
N ALA A 246 -7.39 17.46 9.92
CA ALA A 246 -8.01 18.31 10.92
C ALA A 246 -8.98 19.33 10.28
N SER A 247 -8.60 19.92 9.16
CA SER A 247 -9.45 20.85 8.39
C SER A 247 -10.69 20.16 7.83
N MET A 248 -10.51 18.97 7.24
CA MET A 248 -11.61 18.19 6.67
C MET A 248 -12.61 17.74 7.74
N ALA A 249 -12.13 17.27 8.89
CA ALA A 249 -12.98 16.87 10.02
C ALA A 249 -13.82 18.05 10.55
N ARG A 250 -13.23 19.24 10.66
CA ARG A 250 -13.95 20.44 11.14
C ARG A 250 -15.01 20.94 10.18
N ARG A 251 -14.76 20.90 8.86
CA ARG A 251 -15.72 21.41 7.85
C ARG A 251 -17.06 20.68 7.87
N ALA A 252 -17.07 19.40 8.24
CA ALA A 252 -18.31 18.63 8.35
C ALA A 252 -19.05 18.85 9.68
N ALA A 253 -18.39 19.44 10.69
CA ALA A 253 -18.97 19.77 11.98
C ALA A 253 -19.52 21.22 12.03
N ALA A 254 -19.27 22.02 11.00
CA ALA A 254 -19.85 23.36 10.88
C ALA A 254 -21.33 23.25 10.45
N PRO A 255 -22.26 23.91 11.16
CA PRO A 255 -23.70 23.91 10.85
C PRO A 255 -24.03 24.58 9.51
#